data_AF-A0A956LCY7-F1
#
_entry.id   AF-A0A956LCY7-F1
#
_cell.length_a   1.000
_cell.length_b   1.000
_cell.length_c   1.000
_cell.angle_alpha   90.00
_cell.angle_beta   90.00
_cell.angle_gamma   90.00
#
_symmetry.space_group_name_H-M   'P 1'
#
loop_
_entity.id
_entity.type
_entity.pdbx_description
1 polymer ?
#
loop_
_entity_poly.entity_id
_entity_poly.type
_entity_poly.pdbx_seq_one_letter_code
_entity_poly.pdbx_strand_id
1 'polypeptide(L)'
;MRLSAAVGIALGALALLTPPLDGEAAEARSKVILDGQPVAVHFNDGDSFRVVSGSGNGTKARLMGFNTLESYGPVHQWGTWTAKEMYVLAKMATLNARRGVWECTNTGETDTYNRALIHCPGLAEDQIRKGLAHVMSVTDDPGAAHLIEAQKEAIAARRGIWAHGVPDFVLTSLHSADESVGRAARERNYNRLVSSVDGHSVKWLHQDDYAECDRACHRVYQVDEARVAAVAEQLRADANVSAAVAGLSPEQLKAVVREFARFRHVGRAVPSDQRAALGQHLLQLARSGGLGADTQGSEASCMIHVPFKRRYGGGKAECLK
;
A
#
# COMPACT_ATOMS: atom_id res chain seq x y z
N MET A 1 -74.46 -44.63 -42.25
CA MET A 1 -74.39 -43.22 -42.68
C MET A 1 -72.99 -42.71 -42.43
N ARG A 2 -72.39 -42.08 -43.45
CA ARG A 2 -71.08 -41.41 -43.40
C ARG A 2 -71.08 -40.31 -42.32
N LEU A 3 -69.96 -40.06 -41.65
CA LEU A 3 -69.24 -38.78 -41.74
C LEU A 3 -67.89 -38.82 -40.99
N SER A 4 -66.91 -38.22 -41.65
CA SER A 4 -65.51 -38.01 -41.30
C SER A 4 -65.27 -36.94 -40.21
N ALA A 5 -63.98 -36.74 -39.90
CA ALA A 5 -63.30 -35.56 -39.32
C ALA A 5 -62.88 -35.71 -37.85
N ALA A 6 -61.70 -35.30 -37.39
CA ALA A 6 -60.50 -34.77 -38.04
C ALA A 6 -59.32 -34.89 -37.06
N VAL A 7 -58.12 -34.99 -37.64
CA VAL A 7 -56.83 -34.84 -36.97
C VAL A 7 -56.65 -33.39 -36.51
N GLY A 8 -56.12 -33.20 -35.30
CA GLY A 8 -55.66 -31.92 -34.80
C GLY A 8 -54.50 -32.12 -33.82
N ILE A 9 -53.29 -32.34 -34.34
CA ILE A 9 -52.05 -32.27 -33.55
C ILE A 9 -51.68 -30.79 -33.42
N ALA A 10 -51.85 -30.23 -32.23
CA ALA A 10 -51.31 -28.92 -31.88
C ALA A 10 -49.93 -29.10 -31.25
N LEU A 11 -48.87 -28.92 -32.04
CA LEU A 11 -47.52 -28.68 -31.54
C LEU A 11 -47.45 -27.27 -30.95
N GLY A 12 -47.57 -27.17 -29.63
CA GLY A 12 -47.27 -25.95 -28.90
C GLY A 12 -45.76 -25.72 -28.86
N ALA A 13 -45.26 -24.79 -29.67
CA ALA A 13 -43.92 -24.26 -29.55
C ALA A 13 -43.81 -23.45 -28.25
N LEU A 14 -43.25 -24.05 -27.21
CA LEU A 14 -42.90 -23.38 -25.97
C LEU A 14 -41.66 -22.53 -26.23
N ALA A 15 -41.87 -21.28 -26.66
CA ALA A 15 -40.82 -20.28 -26.75
C ALA A 15 -40.31 -19.98 -25.33
N LEU A 16 -39.19 -20.61 -24.96
CA LEU A 16 -38.40 -20.24 -23.79
C LEU A 16 -37.89 -18.81 -24.00
N LEU A 17 -38.61 -17.85 -23.41
CA LEU A 17 -38.13 -16.49 -23.18
C LEU A 17 -36.98 -16.56 -22.17
N THR A 18 -35.79 -16.93 -22.62
CA THR A 18 -34.56 -16.63 -21.89
C THR A 18 -34.36 -15.11 -21.95
N PRO A 19 -34.40 -14.37 -20.82
CA PRO A 19 -34.05 -12.97 -20.84
C PRO A 19 -32.61 -12.83 -21.35
N PRO A 20 -32.30 -11.79 -22.15
CA PRO A 20 -30.93 -11.51 -22.55
C PRO A 20 -30.09 -11.31 -21.29
N LEU A 21 -29.07 -12.16 -21.11
CA LEU A 21 -28.04 -12.04 -20.07
C LEU A 21 -27.02 -10.97 -20.47
N ASP A 22 -27.48 -9.80 -20.92
CA ASP A 22 -26.64 -8.62 -21.13
C ASP A 22 -27.02 -7.56 -20.08
N GLY A 23 -26.95 -7.97 -18.82
CA GLY A 23 -26.91 -7.07 -17.68
C GLY A 23 -25.48 -6.97 -17.21
N GLU A 24 -24.79 -5.88 -17.56
CA GLU A 24 -23.61 -5.45 -16.80
C GLU A 24 -24.05 -5.41 -15.33
N ALA A 25 -23.52 -6.30 -14.49
CA ALA A 25 -23.94 -6.37 -13.10
C ALA A 25 -23.73 -5.00 -12.47
N ALA A 26 -24.82 -4.35 -12.03
CA ALA A 26 -24.75 -3.01 -11.47
C ALA A 26 -23.72 -2.98 -10.33
N GLU A 27 -22.83 -1.97 -10.33
CA GLU A 27 -21.78 -1.84 -9.32
C GLU A 27 -22.41 -1.90 -7.91
N ALA A 28 -21.84 -2.73 -7.03
CA ALA A 28 -22.33 -2.88 -5.67
C ALA A 28 -22.25 -1.53 -4.94
N ARG A 29 -23.41 -1.01 -4.53
CA ARG A 29 -23.53 0.26 -3.81
C ARG A 29 -23.49 -0.01 -2.30
N SER A 30 -22.66 0.76 -1.61
CA SER A 30 -22.56 0.80 -0.15
C SER A 30 -23.01 2.15 0.37
N LYS A 31 -23.36 2.20 1.66
CA LYS A 31 -23.81 3.42 2.33
C LYS A 31 -22.69 3.96 3.22
N VAL A 32 -22.36 5.24 3.05
CA VAL A 32 -21.51 6.03 3.95
C VAL A 32 -22.32 7.22 4.44
N ILE A 33 -22.13 7.63 5.68
CA ILE A 33 -22.64 8.90 6.19
C ILE A 33 -21.49 9.91 6.07
N LEU A 34 -21.53 10.76 5.05
CA LEU A 34 -20.49 11.77 4.78
C LEU A 34 -20.99 13.13 5.21
N ASP A 35 -20.29 13.77 6.15
CA ASP A 35 -20.65 15.07 6.72
C ASP A 35 -22.12 15.09 7.25
N GLY A 36 -22.51 13.99 7.89
CA GLY A 36 -23.87 13.78 8.42
C GLY A 36 -24.94 13.39 7.37
N GLN A 37 -24.58 13.28 6.09
CA GLN A 37 -25.52 12.95 5.02
C GLN A 37 -25.30 11.53 4.48
N PRO A 38 -26.36 10.72 4.31
CA PRO A 38 -26.24 9.40 3.70
C PRO A 38 -25.91 9.52 2.20
N VAL A 39 -24.78 8.96 1.80
CA VAL A 39 -24.27 8.95 0.43
C VAL A 39 -24.06 7.52 -0.06
N ALA A 40 -24.54 7.21 -1.26
CA ALA A 40 -24.22 5.94 -1.91
C ALA A 40 -22.83 6.01 -2.56
N VAL A 41 -22.00 5.02 -2.25
CA VAL A 41 -20.61 4.92 -2.73
C VAL A 41 -20.33 3.55 -3.34
N HIS A 42 -19.31 3.47 -4.17
CA HIS A 42 -18.71 2.22 -4.63
C HIS A 42 -17.26 2.16 -4.11
N PHE A 43 -16.97 1.18 -3.26
CA PHE A 43 -15.61 0.92 -2.78
C PHE A 43 -14.78 0.22 -3.87
N ASN A 44 -13.70 0.86 -4.32
CA ASN A 44 -12.78 0.31 -5.32
C ASN A 44 -11.84 -0.72 -4.67
N ASP A 45 -11.42 -0.42 -3.45
CA ASP A 45 -10.63 -1.25 -2.55
C ASP A 45 -11.11 -1.01 -1.10
N GLY A 46 -10.33 -1.42 -0.09
CA GLY A 46 -10.74 -1.27 1.30
C GLY A 46 -10.49 0.11 1.93
N ASP A 47 -9.80 1.02 1.22
CA ASP A 47 -9.41 2.35 1.72
C ASP A 47 -9.72 3.50 0.74
N SER A 48 -10.48 3.23 -0.33
CA SER A 48 -10.86 4.19 -1.33
C SER A 48 -12.26 3.88 -1.88
N PHE A 49 -13.06 4.92 -2.10
CA PHE A 49 -14.37 4.78 -2.73
C PHE A 49 -14.63 5.87 -3.76
N ARG A 50 -15.66 5.67 -4.58
CA ARG A 50 -16.25 6.67 -5.45
C ARG A 50 -17.68 6.96 -5.01
N VAL A 51 -18.06 8.23 -4.96
CA VAL A 51 -19.47 8.61 -4.78
C VAL A 51 -20.23 8.34 -6.08
N VAL A 52 -21.37 7.63 -6.00
CA VAL A 52 -22.14 7.18 -7.19
C VAL A 52 -23.55 7.78 -7.26
N SER A 53 -23.85 8.76 -6.39
CA SER A 53 -25.16 9.42 -6.33
C SER A 53 -25.05 10.82 -5.76
N GLY A 54 -26.05 11.67 -6.04
CA GLY A 54 -26.14 13.02 -5.48
C GLY A 54 -25.17 14.01 -6.12
N SER A 55 -25.03 15.19 -5.52
CA SER A 55 -24.21 16.30 -6.02
C SER A 55 -22.71 15.97 -6.09
N GLY A 56 -22.25 15.01 -5.27
CA GLY A 56 -20.87 14.54 -5.27
C GLY A 56 -20.58 13.40 -6.26
N ASN A 57 -21.51 13.05 -7.16
CA ASN A 57 -21.33 11.91 -8.08
C ASN A 57 -20.02 12.01 -8.87
N GLY A 58 -19.27 10.91 -8.90
CA GLY A 58 -17.98 10.81 -9.57
C GLY A 58 -16.78 11.16 -8.68
N THR A 59 -16.98 11.79 -7.52
CA THR A 59 -15.89 12.11 -6.58
C THR A 59 -15.17 10.85 -6.15
N LYS A 60 -13.85 10.85 -6.31
CA LYS A 60 -12.95 9.80 -5.81
C LYS A 60 -12.47 10.20 -4.41
N ALA A 61 -12.53 9.27 -3.47
CA ALA A 61 -12.08 9.48 -2.11
C ALA A 61 -10.90 8.56 -1.79
N ARG A 62 -9.92 9.11 -1.06
CA ARG A 62 -8.90 8.36 -0.35
C ARG A 62 -9.19 8.46 1.14
N LEU A 63 -9.28 7.31 1.81
CA LEU A 63 -9.51 7.27 3.24
C LEU A 63 -8.20 7.48 4.00
N MET A 64 -8.25 8.33 5.01
CA MET A 64 -7.09 8.73 5.80
C MET A 64 -6.86 7.81 7.01
N GLY A 65 -5.60 7.74 7.45
CA GLY A 65 -5.17 7.11 8.70
C GLY A 65 -4.83 5.61 8.59
N PHE A 66 -5.16 4.97 7.48
CA PHE A 66 -4.87 3.56 7.24
C PHE A 66 -4.64 3.29 5.75
N ASN A 67 -4.09 2.12 5.44
CA ASN A 67 -3.98 1.60 4.09
C ASN A 67 -4.31 0.11 4.07
N THR A 68 -5.08 -0.30 3.07
CA THR A 68 -5.28 -1.72 2.76
C THR A 68 -4.32 -2.16 1.68
N LEU A 69 -4.04 -3.45 1.60
CA LEU A 69 -3.25 -4.01 0.51
C LEU A 69 -3.90 -3.71 -0.85
N GLU A 70 -3.07 -3.53 -1.86
CA GLU A 70 -3.52 -3.25 -3.21
C GLU A 70 -4.42 -4.39 -3.73
N SER A 71 -5.61 -4.01 -4.20
CA SER A 71 -6.65 -4.98 -4.58
C SER A 71 -6.76 -5.17 -6.10
N TYR A 72 -5.77 -4.73 -6.88
CA TYR A 72 -5.74 -4.95 -8.33
C TYR A 72 -5.15 -6.30 -8.73
N GLY A 73 -4.52 -7.05 -7.82
CA GLY A 73 -4.07 -8.42 -8.05
C GLY A 73 -3.16 -8.94 -6.93
N PRO A 74 -2.64 -10.18 -7.06
CA PRO A 74 -1.70 -10.79 -6.11
C PRO A 74 -0.32 -10.16 -6.21
N VAL A 75 -0.18 -8.93 -5.74
CA VAL A 75 1.09 -8.19 -5.83
C VAL A 75 1.91 -8.19 -4.57
N HIS A 76 1.30 -8.25 -3.38
CA HIS A 76 2.05 -8.20 -2.13
C HIS A 76 2.48 -9.58 -1.64
N GLN A 77 3.65 -9.66 -1.00
CA GLN A 77 4.14 -10.88 -0.38
C GLN A 77 5.09 -10.60 0.79
N TRP A 78 4.95 -11.33 1.90
CA TRP A 78 5.97 -11.41 2.97
C TRP A 78 5.80 -12.68 3.81
N GLY A 79 6.83 -13.00 4.59
CA GLY A 79 6.81 -14.17 5.46
C GLY A 79 6.51 -15.44 4.66
N THR A 80 5.59 -16.26 5.17
CA THR A 80 5.13 -17.46 4.46
C THR A 80 3.83 -17.26 3.67
N TRP A 81 3.37 -16.02 3.49
CA TRP A 81 2.22 -15.75 2.63
C TRP A 81 2.56 -16.00 1.16
N THR A 82 1.60 -16.58 0.44
CA THR A 82 1.56 -16.45 -1.02
C THR A 82 0.90 -15.13 -1.41
N ALA A 83 1.24 -14.61 -2.59
CA ALA A 83 0.64 -13.38 -3.07
C ALA A 83 -0.87 -13.49 -3.32
N LYS A 84 -1.37 -14.69 -3.65
CA LYS A 84 -2.81 -14.96 -3.80
C LYS A 84 -3.56 -14.90 -2.48
N GLU A 85 -3.01 -15.44 -1.40
CA GLU A 85 -3.65 -15.35 -0.08
C GLU A 85 -3.74 -13.90 0.40
N MET A 86 -2.69 -13.12 0.18
CA MET A 86 -2.71 -11.70 0.52
C MET A 86 -3.69 -10.91 -0.34
N TYR A 87 -3.87 -11.29 -1.60
CA TYR A 87 -4.92 -10.72 -2.44
C TYR A 87 -6.33 -11.03 -1.93
N VAL A 88 -6.56 -12.24 -1.39
CA VAL A 88 -7.83 -12.56 -0.70
C VAL A 88 -8.03 -11.60 0.47
N LEU A 89 -7.01 -11.33 1.29
CA LEU A 89 -7.11 -10.37 2.40
C LEU A 89 -7.41 -8.94 1.91
N ALA A 90 -6.80 -8.49 0.81
CA ALA A 90 -7.13 -7.21 0.17
C ALA A 90 -8.61 -7.15 -0.24
N LYS A 91 -9.16 -8.23 -0.81
CA LYS A 91 -10.59 -8.32 -1.17
C LYS A 91 -11.50 -8.42 0.05
N MET A 92 -11.06 -9.08 1.11
CA MET A 92 -11.79 -9.10 2.38
C MET A 92 -11.87 -7.70 3.00
N ALA A 93 -10.83 -6.87 2.88
CA ALA A 93 -10.86 -5.47 3.29
C ALA A 93 -11.93 -4.68 2.51
N THR A 94 -11.98 -4.83 1.18
CA THR A 94 -13.02 -4.23 0.34
C THR A 94 -14.42 -4.71 0.74
N LEU A 95 -14.61 -6.01 0.97
CA LEU A 95 -15.90 -6.58 1.38
C LEU A 95 -16.33 -6.07 2.75
N ASN A 96 -15.40 -5.95 3.69
CA ASN A 96 -15.65 -5.40 5.03
C ASN A 96 -16.14 -3.94 4.94
N ALA A 97 -15.42 -3.10 4.18
CA ALA A 97 -15.84 -1.72 3.92
C ALA A 97 -17.23 -1.65 3.28
N ARG A 98 -17.53 -2.54 2.33
CA ARG A 98 -18.82 -2.54 1.62
C ARG A 98 -20.02 -2.93 2.49
N ARG A 99 -19.82 -3.80 3.48
CA ARG A 99 -20.89 -4.34 4.33
C ARG A 99 -21.25 -3.42 5.50
N GLY A 100 -20.36 -2.54 5.90
CA GLY A 100 -20.61 -1.60 6.99
C GLY A 100 -21.36 -0.35 6.55
N VAL A 101 -21.73 0.45 7.55
CA VAL A 101 -22.17 1.83 7.40
C VAL A 101 -21.21 2.67 8.23
N TRP A 102 -20.56 3.64 7.60
CA TRP A 102 -19.44 4.34 8.21
C TRP A 102 -19.71 5.84 8.28
N GLU A 103 -19.49 6.42 9.45
CA GLU A 103 -19.47 7.86 9.66
C GLU A 103 -18.14 8.41 9.17
N CYS A 104 -18.21 9.40 8.29
CA CYS A 104 -17.08 9.98 7.61
C CYS A 104 -17.18 11.50 7.52
N THR A 105 -16.03 12.16 7.48
CA THR A 105 -15.92 13.60 7.33
C THR A 105 -14.97 13.93 6.19
N ASN A 106 -15.37 14.85 5.31
CA ASN A 106 -14.49 15.39 4.29
C ASN A 106 -13.58 16.46 4.91
N THR A 107 -12.26 16.37 4.69
CA THR A 107 -11.34 17.37 5.23
C THR A 107 -11.31 18.67 4.43
N GLY A 108 -11.89 18.67 3.22
CA GLY A 108 -11.79 19.77 2.26
C GLY A 108 -10.49 19.76 1.44
N GLU A 109 -9.60 18.80 1.70
CA GLU A 109 -8.32 18.66 1.01
C GLU A 109 -8.36 17.56 -0.06
N THR A 110 -7.39 17.61 -0.96
CA THR A 110 -7.18 16.56 -1.98
C THR A 110 -5.74 16.06 -1.95
N ASP A 111 -5.55 14.80 -2.35
CA ASP A 111 -4.22 14.26 -2.57
C ASP A 111 -3.63 14.66 -3.94
N THR A 112 -2.40 14.22 -4.20
CA THR A 112 -1.68 14.47 -5.47
C THR A 112 -2.37 13.88 -6.70
N TYR A 113 -3.33 12.96 -6.51
CA TYR A 113 -4.13 12.34 -7.57
C TYR A 113 -5.53 12.96 -7.68
N ASN A 114 -5.76 14.10 -7.01
CA ASN A 114 -7.02 14.81 -6.97
C ASN A 114 -8.18 13.96 -6.39
N ARG A 115 -7.87 13.07 -5.44
CA ARG A 115 -8.88 12.36 -4.63
C ARG A 115 -9.18 13.18 -3.39
N ALA A 116 -10.46 13.33 -3.05
CA ALA A 116 -10.88 13.95 -1.79
C ALA A 116 -10.32 13.14 -0.61
N LEU A 117 -9.76 13.84 0.36
CA LEU A 117 -9.29 13.25 1.61
C LEU A 117 -10.46 13.14 2.58
N ILE A 118 -10.80 11.89 2.93
CA ILE A 118 -11.96 11.58 3.78
C ILE A 118 -11.48 10.83 5.01
N HIS A 119 -11.95 11.27 6.18
CA HIS A 119 -11.68 10.63 7.44
C HIS A 119 -12.89 9.77 7.87
N CYS A 120 -12.71 8.46 7.98
CA CYS A 120 -13.74 7.51 8.42
C CYS A 120 -13.21 6.71 9.64
N PRO A 121 -13.21 7.28 10.85
CA PRO A 121 -12.48 6.71 12.00
C PRO A 121 -12.94 5.29 12.36
N GLY A 122 -14.26 5.04 12.35
CA GLY A 122 -14.79 3.71 12.67
C GLY A 122 -14.41 2.64 11.66
N LEU A 123 -14.33 2.98 10.36
CA LEU A 123 -13.86 2.05 9.33
C LEU A 123 -12.36 1.79 9.48
N ALA A 124 -11.56 2.84 9.70
CA ALA A 124 -10.11 2.72 9.88
C ALA A 124 -9.78 1.77 11.03
N GLU A 125 -10.37 2.00 12.21
CA GLU A 125 -10.15 1.16 13.38
C GLU A 125 -10.60 -0.28 13.16
N ASP A 126 -11.78 -0.49 12.57
CA ASP A 126 -12.32 -1.83 12.31
C ASP A 126 -11.45 -2.62 11.33
N GLN A 127 -11.00 -2.01 10.23
CA GLN A 127 -10.10 -2.64 9.26
C GLN A 127 -8.77 -3.03 9.92
N ILE A 128 -8.19 -2.13 10.71
CA ILE A 128 -6.90 -2.36 11.38
C ILE A 128 -7.04 -3.46 12.44
N ARG A 129 -8.06 -3.41 13.31
CA ARG A 129 -8.27 -4.39 14.38
C ARG A 129 -8.59 -5.80 13.87
N LYS A 130 -9.12 -5.90 12.64
CA LYS A 130 -9.31 -7.17 11.91
C LYS A 130 -8.05 -7.66 11.18
N GLY A 131 -6.99 -6.85 11.14
CA GLY A 131 -5.78 -7.13 10.37
C GLY A 131 -6.00 -7.08 8.85
N LEU A 132 -7.00 -6.32 8.38
CA LEU A 132 -7.28 -6.12 6.95
C LEU A 132 -6.59 -4.86 6.39
N ALA A 133 -6.08 -4.01 7.28
CA ALA A 133 -5.32 -2.81 6.99
C ALA A 133 -4.17 -2.64 7.98
N HIS A 134 -3.27 -1.71 7.67
CA HIS A 134 -2.29 -1.19 8.60
C HIS A 134 -2.48 0.33 8.76
N VAL A 135 -2.02 0.86 9.89
CA VAL A 135 -1.95 2.30 10.14
C VAL A 135 -1.06 2.94 9.08
N MET A 136 -1.47 4.10 8.59
CA MET A 136 -0.68 4.87 7.64
C MET A 136 -0.83 6.37 7.90
N SER A 137 0.31 7.01 8.12
CA SER A 137 0.54 8.42 7.82
C SER A 137 1.31 8.50 6.50
N VAL A 138 0.96 9.48 5.66
CA VAL A 138 1.71 9.76 4.42
C VAL A 138 3.03 10.50 4.69
N THR A 139 3.21 11.01 5.91
CA THR A 139 4.37 11.77 6.40
C THR A 139 5.29 10.91 7.28
N ASP A 140 6.33 11.52 7.83
CA ASP A 140 7.23 10.91 8.81
C ASP A 140 6.61 10.81 10.22
N ASP A 141 5.46 11.44 10.42
CA ASP A 141 4.75 11.44 11.70
C ASP A 141 4.10 10.07 11.93
N PRO A 142 4.04 9.60 13.19
CA PRO A 142 3.27 8.42 13.52
C PRO A 142 1.79 8.64 13.17
N GLY A 143 1.08 7.54 12.92
CA GLY A 143 -0.37 7.57 12.79
C GLY A 143 -1.07 7.90 14.11
N ALA A 144 -2.40 8.00 14.07
CA ALA A 144 -3.18 8.28 15.27
C ALA A 144 -2.98 7.19 16.34
N ALA A 145 -2.74 7.60 17.58
CA ALA A 145 -2.36 6.69 18.67
C ALA A 145 -3.35 5.53 18.87
N HIS A 146 -4.66 5.80 18.80
CA HIS A 146 -5.68 4.74 18.94
C HIS A 146 -5.62 3.70 17.81
N LEU A 147 -5.27 4.11 16.59
CA LEU A 147 -5.07 3.20 15.46
C LEU A 147 -3.79 2.37 15.62
N ILE A 148 -2.72 2.98 16.17
CA ILE A 148 -1.47 2.27 16.51
C ILE A 148 -1.75 1.17 17.54
N GLU A 149 -2.52 1.45 18.58
CA GLU A 149 -2.89 0.43 19.56
C GLU A 149 -3.74 -0.68 18.93
N ALA A 150 -4.72 -0.35 18.08
CA ALA A 150 -5.49 -1.34 17.33
C ALA A 150 -4.60 -2.22 16.43
N GLN A 151 -3.57 -1.66 15.81
CA GLN A 151 -2.59 -2.42 15.01
C GLN A 151 -1.73 -3.34 15.88
N LYS A 152 -1.24 -2.86 17.03
CA LYS A 152 -0.48 -3.69 17.97
C LYS A 152 -1.30 -4.89 18.43
N GLU A 153 -2.58 -4.69 18.74
CA GLU A 153 -3.49 -5.78 19.07
C GLU A 153 -3.64 -6.78 17.92
N ALA A 154 -3.86 -6.30 16.68
CA ALA A 154 -4.01 -7.15 15.51
C ALA A 154 -2.74 -7.95 15.21
N ILE A 155 -1.57 -7.34 15.39
CA ILE A 155 -0.25 -7.98 15.25
C ILE A 155 -0.06 -9.06 16.33
N ALA A 156 -0.30 -8.72 17.61
CA ALA A 156 -0.17 -9.66 18.72
C ALA A 156 -1.10 -10.88 18.56
N ALA A 157 -2.30 -10.65 18.05
CA ALA A 157 -3.27 -11.69 17.74
C ALA A 157 -3.07 -12.36 16.37
N ARG A 158 -2.02 -12.00 15.61
CA ARG A 158 -1.69 -12.56 14.29
C ARG A 158 -2.88 -12.53 13.32
N ARG A 159 -3.62 -11.42 13.29
CA ARG A 159 -4.84 -11.28 12.47
C ARG A 159 -4.52 -10.88 11.04
N GLY A 160 -5.26 -11.44 10.09
CA GLY A 160 -5.23 -11.03 8.69
C GLY A 160 -3.82 -10.96 8.12
N ILE A 161 -3.42 -9.80 7.61
CA ILE A 161 -2.13 -9.59 6.93
C ILE A 161 -0.93 -9.95 7.83
N TRP A 162 -1.09 -9.94 9.16
CA TRP A 162 -0.04 -10.21 10.14
C TRP A 162 0.16 -11.71 10.45
N ALA A 163 -0.70 -12.60 9.96
CA ALA A 163 -0.74 -13.98 10.44
C ALA A 163 0.55 -14.78 10.17
N HIS A 164 1.23 -14.50 9.06
CA HIS A 164 2.42 -15.23 8.60
C HIS A 164 3.72 -14.44 8.80
N GLY A 165 3.71 -13.46 9.71
CA GLY A 165 4.84 -12.60 10.01
C GLY A 165 4.52 -11.13 9.84
N VAL A 166 5.37 -10.29 10.45
CA VAL A 166 5.23 -8.84 10.49
C VAL A 166 6.52 -8.25 9.93
N PRO A 167 6.52 -7.69 8.71
CA PRO A 167 7.70 -7.02 8.22
C PRO A 167 7.92 -5.72 9.02
N ASP A 168 9.18 -5.28 9.18
CA ASP A 168 9.49 -3.99 9.82
C ASP A 168 8.76 -2.84 9.09
N PHE A 169 8.69 -2.94 7.76
CA PHE A 169 7.96 -2.04 6.89
C PHE A 169 7.10 -2.79 5.87
N VAL A 170 5.87 -2.34 5.66
CA VAL A 170 5.02 -2.76 4.54
C VAL A 170 5.39 -1.94 3.31
N LEU A 171 5.72 -2.61 2.20
CA LEU A 171 5.93 -1.98 0.90
C LEU A 171 4.57 -1.71 0.24
N THR A 172 4.13 -0.45 0.26
CA THR A 172 2.77 -0.07 -0.14
C THR A 172 2.67 0.41 -1.58
N SER A 173 3.74 1.00 -2.13
CA SER A 173 3.75 1.43 -3.53
C SER A 173 5.14 1.33 -4.16
N LEU A 174 5.12 0.97 -5.45
CA LEU A 174 6.29 0.97 -6.33
C LEU A 174 6.22 2.12 -7.31
N HIS A 175 7.35 2.77 -7.55
CA HIS A 175 7.49 3.85 -8.53
C HIS A 175 8.74 3.60 -9.37
N SER A 176 8.56 3.15 -10.61
CA SER A 176 9.68 2.83 -11.50
C SER A 176 10.40 4.09 -11.97
N ALA A 177 11.72 4.01 -12.16
CA ALA A 177 12.49 5.20 -12.48
C ALA A 177 12.28 5.78 -13.89
N ASP A 178 11.71 4.99 -14.81
CA ASP A 178 11.28 5.40 -16.15
C ASP A 178 9.93 6.13 -16.17
N GLU A 179 9.16 6.07 -15.07
CA GLU A 179 7.92 6.85 -14.90
C GLU A 179 8.21 8.33 -14.60
N SER A 180 9.45 8.65 -14.22
CA SER A 180 9.88 10.02 -13.92
C SER A 180 10.42 10.74 -15.14
N VAL A 181 9.75 11.84 -15.52
CA VAL A 181 10.16 12.69 -16.64
C VAL A 181 11.27 13.66 -16.20
N GLY A 182 12.47 13.48 -16.74
CA GLY A 182 13.64 14.36 -16.54
C GLY A 182 14.62 13.91 -15.44
N ARG A 183 15.90 14.29 -15.55
CA ARG A 183 16.98 13.83 -14.66
C ARG A 183 16.75 14.16 -13.18
N ALA A 184 16.32 15.39 -12.87
CA ALA A 184 16.00 15.81 -11.50
C ALA A 184 14.75 15.15 -10.91
N ALA A 185 13.88 14.54 -11.75
CA ALA A 185 12.79 13.70 -11.28
C ALA A 185 13.30 12.28 -10.97
N ARG A 186 14.24 11.77 -11.79
CA ARG A 186 14.81 10.43 -11.59
C ARG A 186 15.61 10.29 -10.29
N GLU A 187 16.28 11.35 -9.86
CA GLU A 187 17.01 11.41 -8.58
C GLU A 187 16.09 11.45 -7.35
N ARG A 188 14.77 11.62 -7.54
CA ARG A 188 13.75 11.68 -6.48
C ARG A 188 12.79 10.50 -6.51
N ASN A 189 13.06 9.48 -7.33
CA ASN A 189 12.24 8.26 -7.37
C ASN A 189 12.33 7.49 -6.06
N TYR A 190 11.18 7.02 -5.59
CA TYR A 190 11.10 6.26 -4.35
C TYR A 190 9.96 5.27 -4.38
N ASN A 191 10.18 4.12 -3.77
CA ASN A 191 9.10 3.26 -3.28
C ASN A 191 8.64 3.75 -1.91
N ARG A 192 7.37 3.51 -1.56
CA ARG A 192 6.85 3.86 -0.24
C ARG A 192 6.87 2.66 0.68
N LEU A 193 7.50 2.85 1.83
CA LEU A 193 7.48 1.95 2.97
C LEU A 193 6.60 2.56 4.05
N VAL A 194 5.85 1.73 4.77
CA VAL A 194 5.07 2.15 5.96
C VAL A 194 5.48 1.29 7.13
N SER A 195 5.90 1.93 8.22
CA SER A 195 6.35 1.28 9.44
C SER A 195 5.23 0.45 10.09
N SER A 196 5.49 -0.82 10.36
CA SER A 196 4.55 -1.68 11.11
C SER A 196 4.51 -1.33 12.61
N VAL A 197 5.38 -0.44 13.08
CA VAL A 197 5.44 -0.03 14.50
C VAL A 197 4.42 1.06 14.81
N ASP A 198 4.35 2.09 13.96
CA ASP A 198 3.60 3.33 14.23
C ASP A 198 2.96 3.94 12.97
N GLY A 199 3.09 3.30 11.80
CA GLY A 199 2.43 3.71 10.57
C GLY A 199 3.04 4.92 9.86
N HIS A 200 4.20 5.44 10.28
CA HIS A 200 4.87 6.51 9.53
C HIS A 200 5.35 5.99 8.16
N SER A 201 5.38 6.88 7.16
CA SER A 201 5.92 6.57 5.84
C SER A 201 7.41 6.85 5.76
N VAL A 202 8.15 6.01 5.04
CA VAL A 202 9.53 6.24 4.64
C VAL A 202 9.64 6.15 3.12
N LYS A 203 10.43 7.05 2.54
CA LYS A 203 10.78 7.01 1.12
C LYS A 203 12.01 6.12 0.94
N TRP A 204 11.84 4.99 0.28
CA TRP A 204 12.94 4.14 -0.15
C TRP A 204 13.42 4.60 -1.52
N LEU A 205 14.44 5.46 -1.53
CA LEU A 205 15.00 6.05 -2.75
C LEU A 205 15.77 5.01 -3.57
N HIS A 206 15.56 4.99 -4.90
CA HIS A 206 16.27 4.12 -5.83
C HIS A 206 16.37 4.74 -7.23
N GLN A 207 17.17 4.11 -8.08
CA GLN A 207 17.29 4.47 -9.51
C GLN A 207 16.82 3.33 -10.43
N ASP A 208 16.22 2.29 -9.85
CA ASP A 208 15.82 1.09 -10.57
C ASP A 208 14.63 1.36 -11.50
N ASP A 209 14.73 0.89 -12.73
CA ASP A 209 13.60 0.75 -13.66
C ASP A 209 12.98 -0.65 -13.43
N TYR A 210 11.66 -0.71 -13.25
CA TYR A 210 10.90 -1.94 -13.06
C TYR A 210 10.12 -2.30 -14.33
N ALA A 211 10.35 -3.49 -14.87
CA ALA A 211 9.53 -4.04 -15.94
C ALA A 211 8.13 -4.45 -15.44
N GLU A 212 7.20 -4.70 -16.37
CA GLU A 212 5.91 -5.31 -16.03
C GLU A 212 6.15 -6.68 -15.40
N CYS A 213 5.53 -6.92 -14.25
CA CYS A 213 5.63 -8.13 -13.44
C CYS A 213 6.96 -8.35 -12.70
N ASP A 214 7.82 -7.33 -12.61
CA ASP A 214 9.01 -7.39 -11.75
C ASP A 214 8.63 -7.45 -10.27
N ARG A 215 9.35 -8.28 -9.51
CA ARG A 215 9.18 -8.39 -8.05
C ARG A 215 10.25 -7.57 -7.34
N ALA A 216 9.83 -6.49 -6.72
CA ALA A 216 10.70 -5.65 -5.89
C ALA A 216 10.50 -5.99 -4.41
N CYS A 217 11.58 -6.09 -3.65
CA CYS A 217 11.56 -6.46 -2.24
C CYS A 217 12.35 -5.48 -1.39
N HIS A 218 11.72 -4.96 -0.35
CA HIS A 218 12.44 -4.34 0.76
C HIS A 218 13.25 -5.43 1.48
N ARG A 219 14.56 -5.20 1.63
CA ARG A 219 15.49 -6.17 2.23
C ARG A 219 15.95 -5.70 3.61
N VAL A 220 16.17 -6.66 4.49
CA VAL A 220 16.71 -6.45 5.83
C VAL A 220 18.08 -7.10 5.90
N TYR A 221 19.08 -6.33 6.32
CA TYR A 221 20.48 -6.74 6.39
C TYR A 221 20.89 -6.99 7.83
N GLN A 222 21.84 -7.90 8.03
CA GLN A 222 22.47 -8.07 9.33
C GLN A 222 23.28 -6.83 9.70
N VAL A 223 23.19 -6.41 10.97
CA VAL A 223 23.90 -5.25 11.49
C VAL A 223 25.16 -5.71 12.22
N ASP A 224 26.30 -5.17 11.81
CA ASP A 224 27.56 -5.25 12.55
C ASP A 224 27.70 -4.01 13.46
N GLU A 225 27.44 -4.18 14.76
CA GLU A 225 27.48 -3.10 15.75
C GLU A 225 28.87 -2.44 15.88
N ALA A 226 29.95 -3.18 15.62
CA ALA A 226 31.29 -2.61 15.64
C ALA A 226 31.47 -1.62 14.46
N ARG A 227 30.92 -1.96 13.29
CA ARG A 227 30.91 -1.08 12.11
C ARG A 227 30.00 0.13 12.31
N VAL A 228 28.86 -0.04 12.96
CA VAL A 228 27.94 1.08 13.28
C VAL A 228 28.66 2.17 14.07
N ALA A 229 29.40 1.80 15.12
CA ALA A 229 30.13 2.77 15.93
C ALA A 229 31.22 3.50 15.13
N ALA A 230 32.02 2.76 14.36
CA ALA A 230 33.09 3.33 13.53
C ALA A 230 32.55 4.28 12.45
N VAL A 231 31.48 3.90 11.76
CA VAL A 231 30.86 4.74 10.73
C VAL A 231 30.24 6.00 11.34
N ALA A 232 29.59 5.90 12.51
CA ALA A 232 29.07 7.08 13.21
C ALA A 232 30.15 8.11 13.53
N GLU A 233 31.35 7.68 13.92
CA GLU A 233 32.49 8.58 14.15
C GLU A 233 32.99 9.21 12.83
N GLN A 234 33.08 8.41 11.76
CA GLN A 234 33.50 8.89 10.43
C GLN A 234 32.55 9.96 9.87
N LEU A 235 31.23 9.78 9.98
CA LEU A 235 30.24 10.73 9.47
C LEU A 235 30.35 12.12 10.10
N ARG A 236 30.79 12.20 11.36
CA ARG A 236 31.02 13.50 12.03
C ARG A 236 32.23 14.23 11.49
N ALA A 237 33.26 13.47 11.11
CA ALA A 237 34.50 14.02 10.56
C ALA A 237 34.40 14.32 9.06
N ASP A 238 33.43 13.75 8.35
CA ASP A 238 33.26 13.93 6.90
C ASP A 238 32.58 15.27 6.58
N ALA A 239 33.34 16.18 5.95
CA ALA A 239 32.85 17.50 5.55
C ALA A 239 31.66 17.47 4.57
N ASN A 240 31.45 16.38 3.84
CA ASN A 240 30.36 16.26 2.86
C ASN A 240 29.00 15.98 3.49
N VAL A 241 28.97 15.38 4.68
CA VAL A 241 27.74 14.90 5.34
C VAL A 241 27.62 15.31 6.80
N SER A 242 28.66 15.95 7.37
CA SER A 242 28.65 16.41 8.77
C SER A 242 27.48 17.35 9.06
N ALA A 243 27.07 18.20 8.10
CA ALA A 243 25.89 19.05 8.23
C ALA A 243 24.59 18.26 8.45
N ALA A 244 24.43 17.10 7.79
CA ALA A 244 23.26 16.23 7.92
C ALA A 244 23.14 15.60 9.31
N VAL A 245 24.24 15.49 10.05
CA VAL A 245 24.32 14.79 11.35
C VAL A 245 24.70 15.71 12.52
N ALA A 246 24.92 17.01 12.28
CA ALA A 246 25.44 17.95 13.27
C ALA A 246 24.54 18.08 14.52
N GLY A 247 23.22 17.94 14.35
CA GLY A 247 22.25 18.02 15.46
C GLY A 247 22.08 16.73 16.27
N LEU A 248 22.79 15.64 15.91
CA LEU A 248 22.59 14.33 16.51
C LEU A 248 23.61 14.05 17.63
N SER A 249 23.10 13.64 18.80
CA SER A 249 23.91 13.02 19.86
C SER A 249 24.62 11.75 19.36
N PRO A 250 25.71 11.30 20.01
CA PRO A 250 26.43 10.09 19.59
C PRO A 250 25.52 8.86 19.46
N GLU A 251 24.56 8.75 20.36
CA GLU A 251 23.60 7.65 20.44
C GLU A 251 22.57 7.74 19.31
N GLN A 252 22.06 8.95 19.01
CA GLN A 252 21.16 9.18 17.88
C GLN A 252 21.86 8.90 16.55
N LEU A 253 23.11 9.33 16.38
CA LEU A 253 23.87 9.07 15.17
C LEU A 253 24.13 7.57 14.98
N LYS A 254 24.50 6.85 16.05
CA LYS A 254 24.59 5.38 16.01
C LYS A 254 23.25 4.74 15.65
N ALA A 255 22.12 5.26 16.15
CA ALA A 255 20.80 4.77 15.78
C ALA A 255 20.48 4.98 14.30
N VAL A 256 20.82 6.14 13.73
CA VAL A 256 20.68 6.43 12.29
C VAL A 256 21.53 5.47 11.46
N VAL A 257 22.81 5.28 11.83
CA VAL A 257 23.70 4.36 11.12
C VAL A 257 23.20 2.92 11.24
N ARG A 258 22.71 2.51 12.41
CA ARG A 258 22.12 1.17 12.62
C ARG A 258 20.88 0.96 11.76
N GLU A 259 19.97 1.92 11.72
CA GLU A 259 18.76 1.85 10.90
C GLU A 259 19.12 1.74 9.42
N PHE A 260 20.06 2.57 8.94
CA PHE A 260 20.55 2.46 7.58
C PHE A 260 21.29 1.14 7.32
N ALA A 261 22.10 0.68 8.28
CA ALA A 261 22.81 -0.60 8.20
C ALA A 261 21.83 -1.76 8.03
N ARG A 262 20.65 -1.67 8.64
CA ARG A 262 19.60 -2.68 8.58
C ARG A 262 18.69 -2.56 7.35
N PHE A 263 18.35 -1.36 6.90
CA PHE A 263 17.27 -1.14 5.92
C PHE A 263 17.67 -0.38 4.65
N ARG A 264 18.88 0.19 4.61
CA ARG A 264 19.40 0.99 3.47
C ARG A 264 18.56 2.22 3.11
N HIS A 265 17.82 2.77 4.06
CA HIS A 265 17.17 4.08 3.96
C HIS A 265 17.48 4.93 5.20
N VAL A 266 17.37 6.25 5.04
CA VAL A 266 17.60 7.20 6.15
C VAL A 266 16.25 7.60 6.73
N GLY A 267 16.06 7.35 8.03
CA GLY A 267 14.84 7.63 8.75
C GLY A 267 14.66 9.09 9.20
N ARG A 268 13.60 9.32 9.98
CA ARG A 268 13.13 10.66 10.37
C ARG A 268 14.02 11.43 11.35
N ALA A 269 14.99 10.77 11.97
CA ALA A 269 15.95 11.45 12.85
C ALA A 269 16.85 12.44 12.09
N VAL A 270 16.96 12.31 10.77
CA VAL A 270 17.71 13.22 9.90
C VAL A 270 16.75 14.19 9.21
N PRO A 271 17.06 15.49 9.10
CA PRO A 271 16.24 16.46 8.37
C PRO A 271 15.95 16.01 6.94
N SER A 272 14.70 16.16 6.48
CA SER A 272 14.23 15.57 5.22
C SER A 272 15.02 16.01 3.98
N ASP A 273 15.49 17.25 3.96
CA ASP A 273 16.33 17.84 2.90
C ASP A 273 17.74 17.25 2.85
N GLN A 274 18.22 16.66 3.96
CA GLN A 274 19.56 16.07 4.08
C GLN A 274 19.58 14.56 3.84
N ARG A 275 18.43 13.87 3.92
CA ARG A 275 18.35 12.40 3.85
C ARG A 275 18.88 11.80 2.55
N ALA A 276 18.63 12.46 1.41
CA ALA A 276 19.08 11.96 0.12
C ALA A 276 20.60 11.94 0.02
N ALA A 277 21.27 13.04 0.40
CA ALA A 277 22.72 13.15 0.39
C ALA A 277 23.38 12.14 1.35
N LEU A 278 22.90 12.09 2.60
CA LEU A 278 23.40 11.13 3.59
C LEU A 278 23.16 9.68 3.15
N GLY A 279 21.98 9.39 2.59
CA GLY A 279 21.63 8.06 2.10
C GLY A 279 22.55 7.60 0.97
N GLN A 280 22.85 8.46 -0.01
CA GLN A 280 23.78 8.14 -1.08
C GLN A 280 25.21 7.89 -0.56
N HIS A 281 25.68 8.71 0.37
CA HIS A 281 26.98 8.53 1.00
C HIS A 281 27.06 7.18 1.74
N LEU A 282 26.05 6.86 2.56
CA LEU A 282 25.97 5.59 3.28
C LEU A 282 25.80 4.38 2.35
N LEU A 283 25.10 4.54 1.21
CA LEU A 283 25.00 3.49 0.19
C LEU A 283 26.37 3.20 -0.46
N GLN A 284 27.18 4.22 -0.71
CA GLN A 284 28.55 4.05 -1.22
C GLN A 284 29.42 3.31 -0.20
N LEU A 285 29.34 3.69 1.08
CA LEU A 285 30.02 2.97 2.17
C LEU A 285 29.56 1.52 2.29
N ALA A 286 28.26 1.25 2.14
CA ALA A 286 27.74 -0.12 2.16
C ALA A 286 28.32 -0.95 1.01
N ARG A 287 28.37 -0.40 -0.21
CA ARG A 287 28.90 -1.07 -1.41
C ARG A 287 30.40 -1.36 -1.32
N SER A 288 31.15 -0.56 -0.57
CA SER A 288 32.58 -0.81 -0.30
C SER A 288 32.84 -1.71 0.91
N GLY A 289 31.79 -2.27 1.54
CA GLY A 289 31.91 -3.16 2.69
C GLY A 289 32.03 -2.46 4.06
N GLY A 290 31.84 -1.13 4.10
CA GLY A 290 31.95 -0.32 5.32
C GLY A 290 30.92 -0.65 6.41
N LEU A 291 29.80 -1.31 6.06
CA LEU A 291 28.72 -1.69 6.98
C LEU A 291 28.65 -3.20 7.24
N GLY A 292 29.70 -3.95 6.90
CA GLY A 292 29.76 -5.40 7.10
C GLY A 292 29.72 -6.19 5.78
N ALA A 293 29.82 -7.52 5.92
CA ALA A 293 29.92 -8.44 4.79
C ALA A 293 28.56 -8.88 4.19
N ASP A 294 27.46 -8.66 4.90
CA ASP A 294 26.12 -8.97 4.39
C ASP A 294 25.69 -7.94 3.33
N THR A 295 25.94 -8.29 2.08
CA THR A 295 25.56 -7.49 0.91
C THR A 295 24.25 -7.94 0.28
N GLN A 296 23.75 -9.12 0.66
CA GLN A 296 22.51 -9.64 0.11
C GLN A 296 21.34 -9.23 1.00
N GLY A 297 21.34 -9.55 2.29
CA GLY A 297 20.17 -9.35 3.14
C GLY A 297 19.02 -10.30 2.80
N SER A 298 18.02 -10.32 3.67
CA SER A 298 16.83 -11.16 3.55
C SER A 298 15.64 -10.34 3.05
N GLU A 299 14.81 -10.92 2.18
CA GLU A 299 13.56 -10.28 1.76
C GLU A 299 12.60 -10.15 2.93
N ALA A 300 11.99 -8.98 3.10
CA ALA A 300 11.02 -8.71 4.15
C ALA A 300 9.62 -8.44 3.60
N SER A 301 9.43 -7.36 2.83
CA SER A 301 8.15 -7.02 2.20
C SER A 301 8.35 -6.82 0.70
N CYS A 302 7.62 -7.57 -0.10
CA CYS A 302 7.75 -7.59 -1.54
C CYS A 302 6.45 -7.17 -2.23
N MET A 303 6.61 -6.57 -3.40
CA MET A 303 5.52 -6.13 -4.25
C MET A 303 5.84 -6.40 -5.73
N ILE A 304 4.84 -6.82 -6.51
CA ILE A 304 4.95 -6.94 -7.97
C ILE A 304 4.62 -5.59 -8.61
N HIS A 305 5.55 -5.09 -9.42
CA HIS A 305 5.37 -3.90 -10.23
C HIS A 305 4.48 -4.20 -11.44
N VAL A 306 3.43 -3.39 -11.61
CA VAL A 306 2.62 -3.37 -12.83
C VAL A 306 2.29 -1.92 -13.18
N PRO A 307 2.57 -1.48 -14.43
CA PRO A 307 2.20 -0.14 -14.89
C PRO A 307 0.70 0.12 -14.73
N PHE A 308 0.32 1.34 -14.33
CA PHE A 308 -1.08 1.66 -13.99
C PHE A 308 -2.10 1.25 -15.06
N LYS A 309 -1.77 1.46 -16.35
CA LYS A 309 -2.62 1.12 -17.51
C LYS A 309 -2.89 -0.38 -17.67
N ARG A 310 -2.12 -1.23 -16.97
CA ARG A 310 -2.13 -2.70 -17.06
C ARG A 310 -2.68 -3.35 -15.78
N ARG A 311 -3.13 -2.57 -14.79
CA ARG A 311 -3.68 -3.08 -13.52
C ARG A 311 -5.14 -3.53 -13.61
N TYR A 312 -5.91 -2.97 -14.55
CA TYR A 312 -7.36 -3.13 -14.62
C TYR A 312 -7.83 -3.44 -16.07
N GLY A 313 -9.07 -3.92 -16.20
CA GLY A 313 -9.73 -4.16 -17.49
C GLY A 313 -9.24 -5.40 -18.25
N GLY A 314 -9.67 -5.56 -19.51
CA GLY A 314 -9.33 -6.74 -20.33
C GLY A 314 -7.86 -6.84 -20.72
N GLY A 315 -7.12 -5.71 -20.70
CA GLY A 315 -5.68 -5.63 -20.95
C GLY A 315 -4.83 -5.80 -19.69
N LYS A 316 -5.33 -6.48 -18.66
CA LYS A 316 -4.62 -6.70 -17.39
C LYS A 316 -3.34 -7.53 -17.60
N ALA A 317 -2.26 -7.17 -16.91
CA ALA A 317 -0.99 -7.92 -16.92
C ALA A 317 -1.17 -9.38 -16.48
N GLU A 318 -0.39 -10.29 -17.06
CA GLU A 318 -0.52 -11.74 -16.83
C GLU A 318 -0.25 -12.13 -15.37
N CYS A 319 0.72 -11.50 -14.70
CA CYS A 319 1.02 -11.76 -13.29
C CYS A 319 -0.10 -11.36 -12.32
N LEU A 320 -1.12 -10.63 -12.80
CA LEU A 320 -2.27 -10.26 -11.97
C LEU A 320 -3.48 -11.19 -12.14
N LYS A 321 -3.37 -12.22 -12.98
CA LYS A 321 -4.45 -13.17 -13.31
C LYS A 321 -4.42 -14.43 -12.42
#